data_AF-A5KQ43-F1
#
_entry.id   AF-A5KQ43-F1
#
_cell.length_a   1.000
_cell.length_b   1.000
_cell.length_c   1.000
_cell.angle_alpha   90.00
_cell.angle_beta   90.00
_cell.angle_gamma   90.00
#
_symmetry.space_group_name_H-M   'P 1'
#
loop_
_entity.id
_entity.type
_entity.pdbx_description
1 polymer ?
#
loop_
_entity_poly.entity_id
_entity_poly.type
_entity_poly.pdbx_seq_one_letter_code
_entity_poly.pdbx_strand_id
1 'polypeptide(L)'
;MYINRKKRNRKARMFYHPNQRLGKQYDSPSIKQRLSFQDKGQTHSGFLVCTYDKYASRFEKVVKQLNLNPEHRPHDPRTTFVTMGKKAGMDEYALKEMVGHSIQDITESTYTVRDLEWLREDIEKIK
;
A
#
# COMPACT_ATOMS: atom_id res chain seq x y z
N MET A 1 -25.32 -18.64 -7.35
CA MET A 1 -24.89 -18.29 -8.72
C MET A 1 -23.38 -18.44 -8.81
N TYR A 2 -22.91 -19.43 -9.54
CA TYR A 2 -21.48 -19.71 -9.77
C TYR A 2 -20.95 -18.83 -10.91
N ILE A 3 -19.85 -18.11 -10.70
CA ILE A 3 -19.13 -17.43 -11.78
C ILE A 3 -17.86 -18.23 -12.09
N ASN A 4 -17.90 -18.89 -13.24
CA ASN A 4 -16.85 -19.73 -13.80
C ASN A 4 -15.80 -18.83 -14.49
N ARG A 5 -14.58 -18.72 -13.94
CA ARG A 5 -13.50 -17.91 -14.54
C ARG A 5 -12.58 -18.80 -15.40
N LYS A 6 -12.76 -18.70 -16.72
CA LYS A 6 -11.88 -19.29 -17.75
C LYS A 6 -10.42 -18.88 -17.52
N LYS A 7 -9.52 -19.88 -17.52
CA LYS A 7 -8.07 -19.73 -17.57
C LYS A 7 -7.67 -18.85 -18.78
N ARG A 8 -7.08 -17.69 -18.52
CA ARG A 8 -6.30 -16.95 -19.53
C ARG A 8 -4.84 -16.93 -19.08
N ASN A 9 -4.08 -17.81 -19.70
CA ASN A 9 -2.63 -17.83 -19.65
C ASN A 9 -2.11 -16.63 -20.46
N ARG A 10 -1.68 -15.57 -19.79
CA ARG A 10 -0.83 -14.53 -20.39
C ARG A 10 0.35 -14.35 -19.45
N LYS A 11 1.51 -14.88 -19.85
CA LYS A 11 2.81 -14.60 -19.25
C LYS A 11 3.06 -13.09 -19.35
N ALA A 12 2.60 -12.33 -18.35
CA ALA A 12 3.13 -11.01 -18.11
C ALA A 12 4.53 -11.23 -17.53
N ARG A 13 5.57 -10.96 -18.33
CA ARG A 13 6.92 -10.72 -17.83
C ARG A 13 6.84 -9.51 -16.90
N MET A 14 6.47 -9.74 -15.65
CA MET A 14 6.94 -8.88 -14.57
C MET A 14 8.44 -9.13 -14.51
N PHE A 15 9.22 -8.10 -14.81
CA PHE A 15 10.60 -8.06 -14.37
C PHE A 15 10.60 -7.94 -12.84
N TYR A 16 10.27 -9.05 -12.18
CA TYR A 16 10.76 -9.33 -10.84
C TYR A 16 12.26 -9.49 -11.02
N HIS A 17 13.03 -8.48 -10.61
CA HIS A 17 14.41 -8.69 -10.23
C HIS A 17 14.37 -9.19 -8.78
N PRO A 18 14.54 -10.50 -8.52
CA PRO A 18 14.76 -10.96 -7.17
C PRO A 18 16.16 -10.46 -6.78
N ASN A 19 16.28 -9.79 -5.64
CA ASN A 19 17.56 -9.36 -5.02
C ASN A 19 18.13 -7.98 -5.41
N GLN A 20 17.31 -6.95 -5.68
CA GLN A 20 17.78 -5.57 -5.50
C GLN A 20 17.49 -5.09 -4.07
N ARG A 21 18.58 -5.01 -3.31
CA ARG A 21 18.67 -4.66 -1.89
C ARG A 21 17.96 -3.34 -1.56
N LEU A 22 16.73 -3.43 -1.06
CA LEU A 22 16.12 -2.36 -0.24
C LEU A 22 16.88 -2.13 1.09
N GLY A 23 17.83 -2.99 1.45
CA GLY A 23 18.56 -2.93 2.72
C GLY A 23 19.59 -1.80 2.83
N LYS A 24 20.22 -1.34 1.74
CA LYS A 24 21.40 -0.47 1.87
C LYS A 24 21.12 1.01 2.13
N GLN A 25 19.95 1.53 1.75
CA GLN A 25 19.65 2.96 1.86
C GLN A 25 19.09 3.35 3.24
N TYR A 26 18.49 2.39 3.96
CA TYR A 26 17.93 2.59 5.30
C TYR A 26 18.87 2.15 6.42
N ASP A 27 20.11 1.77 6.08
CA ASP A 27 21.04 1.17 7.05
C ASP A 27 21.76 2.17 7.96
N SER A 28 21.63 3.48 7.71
CA SER A 28 22.22 4.53 8.54
C SER A 28 21.55 4.62 9.93
N PRO A 29 22.33 4.64 11.03
CA PRO A 29 21.80 4.73 12.40
C PRO A 29 20.84 5.90 12.65
N SER A 30 21.08 7.04 11.98
CA SER A 30 20.24 8.26 12.07
C SER A 30 18.86 8.11 11.43
N ILE A 31 18.75 7.35 10.33
CA ILE A 31 17.46 7.08 9.67
C ILE A 31 16.67 6.05 10.47
N LYS A 32 17.35 5.07 11.09
CA LYS A 32 16.71 4.03 11.92
C LYS A 32 16.01 4.60 13.16
N GLN A 33 16.51 5.69 13.75
CA GLN A 33 15.86 6.38 14.87
C GLN A 33 14.67 7.27 14.45
N ARG A 34 14.57 7.62 13.16
CA ARG A 34 13.57 8.58 12.62
C ARG A 34 12.33 7.93 12.01
N LEU A 35 12.27 6.60 11.95
CA LEU A 35 11.08 5.90 11.44
C LEU A 35 9.95 5.96 12.47
N SER A 36 8.77 6.38 12.03
CA SER A 36 7.58 6.52 12.89
C SER A 36 6.98 5.17 13.29
N PHE A 37 7.19 4.11 12.49
CA PHE A 37 6.67 2.77 12.75
C PHE A 37 7.77 1.86 13.31
N GLN A 38 7.88 1.84 14.63
CA GLN A 38 8.89 1.07 15.36
C GLN A 38 8.26 -0.16 16.02
N ASP A 39 9.04 -1.24 16.02
CA ASP A 39 8.69 -2.48 16.69
C ASP A 39 9.36 -2.54 18.07
N LYS A 40 8.57 -2.42 19.15
CA LYS A 40 9.04 -2.51 20.55
C LYS A 40 9.24 -3.95 21.02
N GLY A 41 9.73 -4.83 20.16
CA GLY A 41 10.07 -6.20 20.52
C GLY A 41 11.55 -6.32 20.86
N GLN A 42 11.89 -6.95 21.99
CA GLN A 42 13.23 -7.52 22.19
C GLN A 42 13.44 -8.62 21.15
N THR A 43 13.79 -8.27 19.93
CA THR A 43 14.43 -9.25 19.05
C THR A 43 15.85 -9.45 19.57
N HIS A 44 16.38 -10.66 19.51
CA HIS A 44 17.79 -10.94 19.83
C HIS A 44 18.77 -10.04 19.04
N SER A 45 18.30 -9.41 17.96
CA SER A 45 19.03 -8.51 17.07
C SER A 45 18.93 -7.01 17.40
N GLY A 46 18.20 -6.59 18.44
CA GLY A 46 18.10 -5.17 18.84
C GLY A 46 17.51 -4.24 17.78
N PHE A 47 16.81 -4.79 16.77
CA PHE A 47 16.40 -4.05 15.58
C PHE A 47 14.98 -3.50 15.71
N LEU A 48 14.90 -2.18 15.87
CA LEU A 48 13.65 -1.41 16.09
C LEU A 48 12.78 -1.24 14.83
N VAL A 49 13.29 -1.56 13.63
CA VAL A 49 12.51 -1.35 12.40
C VAL A 49 11.52 -2.49 12.19
N CYS A 50 10.27 -2.12 11.90
CA CYS A 50 9.24 -3.05 11.47
C CYS A 50 9.45 -3.38 9.99
N THR A 51 9.90 -4.61 9.70
CA THR A 51 9.97 -5.12 8.32
C THR A 51 8.58 -5.53 7.84
N TYR A 52 8.42 -5.67 6.52
CA TYR A 52 7.16 -6.15 5.95
C TYR A 52 6.74 -7.51 6.50
N ASP A 53 7.68 -8.45 6.66
CA ASP A 53 7.37 -9.80 7.20
C ASP A 53 6.86 -9.74 8.65
N LYS A 54 7.44 -8.85 9.48
CA LYS A 54 6.95 -8.60 10.84
C LYS A 54 5.54 -7.99 10.81
N TYR A 55 5.29 -7.05 9.90
CA TYR A 55 3.96 -6.47 9.73
C TYR A 55 2.94 -7.51 9.25
N ALA A 56 3.26 -8.30 8.23
CA ALA A 56 2.38 -9.33 7.67
C ALA A 56 2.02 -10.39 8.71
N SER A 57 2.99 -10.90 9.47
CA SER A 57 2.73 -11.86 10.55
C SER A 57 1.88 -11.27 11.69
N ARG A 58 1.99 -9.97 11.98
CA ARG A 58 1.11 -9.29 12.94
C ARG A 58 -0.30 -9.10 12.40
N PHE A 59 -0.41 -8.77 11.12
CA PHE A 59 -1.70 -8.65 10.44
C PHE A 59 -2.46 -9.97 10.50
N GLU A 60 -1.82 -11.11 10.22
CA GLU A 60 -2.41 -12.45 10.35
C GLU A 60 -2.92 -12.73 11.77
N LYS A 61 -2.17 -12.32 12.80
CA LYS A 61 -2.61 -12.45 14.20
C LYS A 61 -3.88 -11.64 14.46
N VAL A 62 -3.97 -10.41 13.96
CA VAL A 62 -5.16 -9.56 14.10
C VAL A 62 -6.36 -10.18 13.38
N VAL A 63 -6.17 -10.63 12.13
CA VAL A 63 -7.21 -11.34 11.35
C VAL A 63 -7.76 -12.53 12.13
N LYS A 64 -6.88 -13.35 12.73
CA LYS A 64 -7.27 -14.50 13.55
C LYS A 64 -7.96 -14.10 14.85
N GLN A 65 -7.43 -13.12 15.58
CA GLN A 65 -7.98 -12.67 16.87
C GLN A 65 -9.38 -12.07 16.72
N LEU A 66 -9.62 -11.35 15.62
CA LEU A 66 -10.91 -10.77 15.30
C LEU A 66 -11.84 -11.72 14.54
N ASN A 67 -11.42 -12.97 14.33
CA ASN A 67 -12.17 -13.99 13.58
C ASN A 67 -12.66 -13.50 12.20
N LEU A 68 -11.80 -12.77 11.48
CA LEU A 68 -12.08 -12.25 10.14
C LEU A 68 -11.83 -13.32 9.08
N ASN A 69 -12.21 -13.03 7.83
CA ASN A 69 -11.89 -13.91 6.70
C ASN A 69 -10.37 -14.17 6.64
N PRO A 70 -9.90 -15.42 6.71
CA PRO A 70 -8.47 -15.75 6.66
C PRO A 70 -7.79 -15.41 5.33
N GLU A 71 -8.54 -15.16 4.27
CA GLU A 71 -8.00 -14.72 2.98
C GLU A 71 -7.55 -13.24 3.00
N HIS A 72 -7.83 -12.50 4.08
CA HIS A 72 -7.40 -11.11 4.19
C HIS A 72 -5.89 -10.96 4.13
N ARG A 73 -5.44 -10.00 3.32
CA ARG A 73 -4.03 -9.69 3.12
C ARG A 73 -3.71 -8.27 3.59
N PRO A 74 -2.46 -7.98 3.99
CA PRO A 74 -2.07 -6.62 4.38
C PRO A 74 -2.21 -5.56 3.27
N HIS A 75 -2.38 -5.99 2.01
CA HIS A 75 -2.65 -5.12 0.87
C HIS A 75 -4.14 -4.70 0.76
N ASP A 76 -5.06 -5.45 1.35
CA ASP A 76 -6.50 -5.23 1.19
C ASP A 76 -6.95 -3.83 1.58
N PRO A 77 -6.43 -3.18 2.65
CA PRO A 77 -6.80 -1.81 2.97
C PRO A 77 -6.58 -0.83 1.80
N ARG A 78 -5.49 -0.99 1.02
CA ARG A 78 -5.23 -0.17 -0.17
C ARG A 78 -6.27 -0.42 -1.25
N THR A 79 -6.62 -1.69 -1.48
CA THR A 79 -7.67 -2.06 -2.45
C THR A 79 -9.04 -1.53 -2.02
N THR A 80 -9.37 -1.64 -0.75
CA THR A 80 -10.61 -1.12 -0.16
C THR A 80 -10.68 0.40 -0.33
N PHE A 81 -9.63 1.13 0.04
CA PHE A 81 -9.55 2.58 -0.13
C PHE A 81 -9.79 3.02 -1.58
N VAL A 82 -9.07 2.41 -2.54
CA VAL A 82 -9.25 2.71 -3.97
C VAL A 82 -10.67 2.39 -4.45
N THR A 83 -11.24 1.27 -3.98
CA THR A 83 -12.60 0.87 -4.37
C THR A 83 -13.65 1.82 -3.80
N MET A 84 -13.50 2.25 -2.55
CA MET A 84 -14.38 3.23 -1.91
C MET A 84 -14.30 4.58 -2.61
N GLY A 85 -13.08 5.07 -2.89
CA GLY A 85 -12.89 6.34 -3.60
C GLY A 85 -13.52 6.34 -5.00
N LYS A 86 -13.36 5.25 -5.75
CA LYS A 86 -14.03 5.10 -7.06
C LYS A 86 -15.56 5.07 -6.94
N LYS A 87 -16.11 4.40 -5.93
CA LYS A 87 -17.57 4.39 -5.69
C LYS A 87 -18.10 5.77 -5.29
N ALA A 88 -17.28 6.56 -4.60
CA ALA A 88 -17.61 7.90 -4.14
C ALA A 88 -17.46 8.99 -5.23
N GLY A 89 -16.91 8.65 -6.40
CA GLY A 89 -16.67 9.63 -7.47
C GLY A 89 -15.53 10.61 -7.16
N MET A 90 -14.50 10.13 -6.46
CA MET A 90 -13.23 10.85 -6.35
C MET A 90 -12.59 11.00 -7.74
N ASP A 91 -11.87 12.11 -7.95
CA ASP A 91 -11.06 12.26 -9.15
C ASP A 91 -10.03 11.13 -9.26
N GLU A 92 -9.84 10.59 -10.46
CA GLU A 92 -8.96 9.43 -10.66
C GLU A 92 -7.49 9.77 -10.40
N TYR A 93 -7.09 11.00 -10.71
CA TYR A 93 -5.72 11.44 -10.54
C TYR A 93 -5.43 11.87 -9.10
N ALA A 94 -6.39 12.51 -8.42
CA ALA A 94 -6.34 12.71 -6.97
C ALA A 94 -6.21 11.37 -6.24
N LEU A 95 -7.00 10.36 -6.63
CA LEU A 95 -6.92 9.02 -6.05
C LEU A 95 -5.56 8.35 -6.32
N LYS A 96 -5.00 8.50 -7.54
CA LYS A 96 -3.65 7.99 -7.88
C LYS A 96 -2.57 8.69 -7.05
N GLU A 97 -2.68 9.99 -6.86
CA GLU A 97 -1.75 10.80 -6.09
C GLU A 97 -1.74 10.38 -4.61
N MET A 98 -2.92 10.25 -3.98
CA MET A 98 -3.06 9.81 -2.59
C MET A 98 -2.48 8.41 -2.33
N VAL A 99 -2.59 7.49 -3.29
CA VAL A 99 -2.02 6.13 -3.14
C VAL A 99 -0.57 6.04 -3.60
N GLY A 100 0.00 7.11 -4.17
CA GLY A 100 1.37 7.13 -4.70
C GLY A 100 1.56 6.30 -5.96
N HIS A 101 0.57 6.28 -6.86
CA HIS A 101 0.73 5.73 -8.22
C HIS A 101 1.28 6.80 -9.17
N SER A 102 2.20 6.41 -10.06
CA SER A 102 2.69 7.31 -11.10
C SER A 102 1.59 7.63 -12.12
N ILE A 103 1.49 8.91 -12.48
CA ILE A 103 0.63 9.40 -13.55
C ILE A 103 1.44 9.29 -14.85
N GLN A 104 0.99 8.44 -15.78
CA GLN A 104 1.67 8.26 -17.07
C GLN A 104 1.37 9.39 -18.06
N ASP A 105 0.27 10.12 -17.84
CA ASP A 105 -0.11 11.26 -18.66
C ASP A 105 0.70 12.49 -18.26
N ILE A 106 1.74 12.76 -19.04
CA ILE A 106 2.69 13.85 -18.78
C ILE A 106 1.98 15.20 -18.84
N THR A 107 0.99 15.36 -19.72
CA THR A 107 0.27 16.63 -19.90
C THR A 107 -0.54 16.97 -18.65
N GLU A 108 -1.33 16.01 -18.17
CA GLU A 108 -2.07 16.17 -16.90
C GLU A 108 -1.15 16.35 -15.69
N SER A 109 -0.05 15.60 -15.62
CA SER A 109 0.90 15.74 -14.49
C SER A 109 1.62 17.09 -14.44
N THR A 110 1.77 17.75 -15.59
CA THR A 110 2.55 19.00 -15.74
C THR A 110 1.67 20.23 -15.54
N TYR A 111 0.41 20.19 -15.99
CA TYR A 111 -0.49 21.34 -15.97
C TYR A 111 -1.50 21.33 -14.83
N THR A 112 -1.67 20.21 -14.13
CA THR A 112 -2.64 20.07 -13.03
C THR A 112 -1.91 19.98 -11.69
N VAL A 113 -1.92 21.08 -10.95
CA VAL A 113 -1.50 21.10 -9.54
C VAL A 113 -2.71 20.76 -8.68
N ARG A 114 -2.67 19.63 -7.98
CA ARG A 114 -3.71 19.28 -6.99
C ARG A 114 -3.27 19.83 -5.65
N ASP A 115 -3.95 20.88 -5.19
CA ASP A 115 -3.69 21.42 -3.86
C ASP A 115 -4.29 20.52 -2.77
N LEU A 116 -3.93 20.83 -1.51
CA LEU A 116 -4.36 20.05 -0.36
C LEU A 116 -5.87 20.12 -0.12
N GLU A 117 -6.53 21.22 -0.47
CA GLU A 117 -7.97 21.36 -0.26
C GLU A 117 -8.74 20.51 -1.27
N TRP A 118 -8.31 20.45 -2.52
CA TRP A 118 -8.88 19.52 -3.51
C TRP A 118 -8.76 18.08 -3.00
N LEU A 119 -7.56 17.66 -2.58
CA LEU A 119 -7.38 16.30 -2.03
C LEU A 119 -8.28 16.03 -0.81
N ARG A 120 -8.51 17.05 0.05
CA ARG A 120 -9.41 16.96 1.20
C ARG A 120 -10.88 16.82 0.75
N GLU A 121 -11.34 17.65 -0.16
CA GLU A 121 -12.71 17.59 -0.69
C GLU A 121 -13.00 16.25 -1.36
N ASP A 122 -12.02 15.68 -2.08
CA ASP A 122 -12.17 14.37 -2.70
C ASP A 122 -12.23 13.24 -1.66
N ILE A 123 -11.34 13.21 -0.66
CA ILE A 123 -11.36 12.14 0.34
C ILE A 123 -12.65 12.16 1.18
N GLU A 124 -13.23 13.34 1.40
CA GLU A 124 -14.50 13.54 2.13
C GLU A 124 -15.73 13.01 1.37
N LYS A 125 -15.61 12.69 0.07
CA LYS A 125 -16.69 12.02 -0.68
C LYS A 125 -16.93 10.58 -0.18
N ILE A 126 -15.93 9.94 0.44
CA ILE A 126 -16.06 8.61 1.01
C ILE A 126 -16.93 8.69 2.28
N LYS A 127 -18.14 8.11 2.23
CA LYS A 127 -19.10 8.05 3.34
C LYS A 127 -19.19 6.65 3.95
#